data_AF-A0A9W5AMY9-F1
#
_entry.id   AF-A0A9W5AMY9-F1
#
_cell.length_a   1.000
_cell.length_b   1.000
_cell.length_c   1.000
_cell.angle_alpha   90.00
_cell.angle_beta   90.00
_cell.angle_gamma   90.00
#
_symmetry.space_group_name_H-M   'P 1'
#
loop_
_entity.id
_entity.type
_entity.pdbx_description
1 polymer ?
#
loop_
_entity_poly.entity_id
_entity_poly.type
_entity_poly.pdbx_seq_one_letter_code
_entity_poly.pdbx_strand_id
1 'polypeptide(L)'
;MKKAALFLLFVSLAFAFDISELLSHIKTDDIRGEFRQIKQISGFKNKLISSGNFSLSGGVFEQNTTKPVNLSIKVDENGVFEFDGKNYNKISPLFIKSYF
;
A
#
# COMPACT_ATOMS: atom_id res chain seq x y z
N MET A 1 -44.99 -1.77 18.55
CA MET A 1 -43.73 -1.61 19.34
C MET A 1 -42.81 -2.84 19.26
N LYS A 2 -43.27 -4.06 19.56
CA LYS A 2 -42.42 -5.28 19.53
C LYS A 2 -41.71 -5.56 18.18
N LYS A 3 -42.37 -5.29 17.04
CA LYS A 3 -41.79 -5.50 15.70
C LYS A 3 -40.70 -4.49 15.32
N ALA A 4 -40.78 -3.25 15.83
CA ALA A 4 -39.78 -2.21 15.60
C ALA A 4 -38.50 -2.46 16.42
N ALA A 5 -38.64 -3.00 17.64
CA ALA A 5 -37.51 -3.41 18.47
C ALA A 5 -36.71 -4.56 17.84
N LEU A 6 -37.39 -5.51 17.21
CA LEU A 6 -36.75 -6.61 16.48
C LEU A 6 -35.98 -6.09 15.27
N PHE A 7 -36.54 -5.15 14.51
CA PHE A 7 -35.87 -4.50 13.38
C PHE A 7 -34.62 -3.72 13.82
N LEU A 8 -34.69 -2.98 14.94
CA LEU A 8 -33.53 -2.28 15.52
C LEU A 8 -32.42 -3.24 15.97
N LEU A 9 -32.77 -4.43 16.48
CA LEU A 9 -31.81 -5.48 16.85
C LEU A 9 -31.06 -6.02 15.63
N PHE A 10 -31.77 -6.26 14.51
CA PHE A 10 -31.16 -6.69 13.25
C PHE A 10 -30.27 -5.60 12.63
N VAL A 11 -30.67 -4.33 12.73
CA VAL A 11 -29.85 -3.20 12.24
C VAL A 11 -28.56 -3.07 13.07
N SER A 12 -28.60 -3.29 14.39
CA SER A 12 -27.38 -3.25 15.22
C SER A 12 -26.36 -4.35 14.90
N LEU A 13 -26.81 -5.51 14.43
CA LEU A 13 -25.93 -6.62 14.02
C LEU A 13 -25.26 -6.37 12.66
N ALA A 14 -25.83 -5.51 11.80
CA ALA A 14 -25.27 -5.19 10.49
C ALA A 14 -24.10 -4.20 10.54
N PHE A 15 -23.89 -3.50 11.67
CA PHE A 15 -22.80 -2.54 11.88
C PHE A 15 -21.62 -3.11 12.69
N ALA A 16 -21.63 -4.41 13.00
CA ALA A 16 -20.56 -5.07 13.76
C ALA A 16 -19.37 -5.52 12.89
N PHE A 17 -19.10 -4.83 11.78
CA PHE A 17 -17.78 -4.96 11.12
C PHE A 17 -16.77 -4.19 11.98
N ASP A 18 -16.17 -4.88 12.94
CA ASP A 18 -15.11 -4.32 13.77
C ASP A 18 -13.87 -4.09 12.90
N ILE A 19 -13.40 -2.85 12.82
CA ILE A 19 -12.15 -2.50 12.14
C ILE A 19 -10.99 -3.33 12.70
N SER A 20 -11.02 -3.66 13.99
CA SER A 20 -10.02 -4.52 14.65
C SER A 20 -10.05 -5.95 14.11
N GLU A 21 -11.24 -6.48 13.83
CA GLU A 21 -11.41 -7.77 13.17
C GLU A 21 -10.92 -7.71 11.73
N LEU A 22 -11.25 -6.67 10.97
CA LEU A 22 -10.69 -6.49 9.62
C LEU A 22 -9.15 -6.43 9.64
N LEU A 23 -8.57 -5.68 10.57
CA LEU A 23 -7.12 -5.53 10.72
C LEU A 23 -6.45 -6.84 11.15
N SER A 24 -7.11 -7.70 11.93
CA SER A 24 -6.55 -9.00 12.33
C SER A 24 -6.43 -9.98 11.15
N HIS A 25 -7.22 -9.79 10.10
CA HIS A 25 -7.17 -10.59 8.87
C HIS A 25 -6.15 -10.05 7.86
N ILE A 26 -5.66 -8.82 8.03
CA ILE A 26 -4.66 -8.21 7.16
C ILE A 26 -3.28 -8.54 7.72
N LYS A 27 -2.50 -9.33 6.98
CA LYS A 27 -1.06 -9.49 7.28
C LYS A 27 -0.39 -8.12 7.21
N THR A 28 0.37 -7.78 8.24
CA THR A 28 1.14 -6.53 8.31
C THR A 28 2.61 -6.71 7.93
N ASP A 29 3.08 -7.95 7.80
CA ASP A 29 4.43 -8.32 7.41
C ASP A 29 4.43 -9.58 6.54
N ASP A 30 5.54 -9.83 5.85
CA ASP A 30 5.71 -10.87 4.83
C ASP A 30 4.61 -10.83 3.73
N ILE A 31 4.26 -9.61 3.31
CA ILE A 31 3.30 -9.36 2.24
C ILE A 31 4.07 -9.34 0.93
N ARG A 32 3.58 -10.05 -0.09
CA ARG A 32 4.10 -9.98 -1.46
C ARG A 32 2.94 -9.94 -2.44
N GLY A 33 3.14 -9.29 -3.58
CA GLY A 33 2.11 -9.27 -4.60
C GLY A 33 2.52 -8.57 -5.87
N GLU A 34 1.64 -8.67 -6.85
CA GLU A 34 1.71 -7.91 -8.08
C GLU A 34 0.91 -6.61 -7.91
N PHE A 35 1.34 -5.55 -8.59
CA PHE A 35 0.60 -4.29 -8.63
C PHE A 35 0.34 -3.85 -10.07
N ARG A 36 -0.77 -3.14 -10.25
CA ARG A 36 -1.07 -2.35 -11.44
C ARG A 36 -1.56 -0.97 -11.00
N GLN A 37 -0.74 0.04 -11.21
CA GLN A 37 -1.02 1.41 -10.83
C GLN A 37 -1.42 2.24 -12.05
N ILE A 38 -2.56 2.93 -11.96
CA ILE A 38 -3.00 3.90 -12.96
C ILE A 38 -2.79 5.30 -12.37
N LYS A 39 -1.93 6.11 -12.99
CA LYS A 39 -1.73 7.51 -12.65
C LYS A 39 -2.35 8.40 -13.71
N GLN A 40 -3.23 9.30 -13.30
CA GLN A 40 -3.79 10.36 -14.13
C GLN A 40 -3.18 11.68 -13.70
N ILE A 41 -2.42 12.30 -14.60
CA ILE A 41 -1.65 13.53 -14.32
C ILE A 41 -2.26 14.64 -15.16
N SER A 42 -2.57 15.79 -14.54
CA SER A 42 -3.06 16.95 -15.27
C SER A 42 -2.04 17.39 -16.32
N GLY A 43 -2.50 17.67 -17.54
CA GLY A 43 -1.64 18.03 -18.67
C GLY A 43 -1.05 16.85 -19.46
N PHE A 44 -1.20 15.60 -19.00
CA PHE A 44 -0.81 14.44 -19.80
C PHE A 44 -1.96 14.03 -20.73
N LYS A 45 -1.66 13.78 -22.00
CA LYS A 45 -2.65 13.31 -22.99
C LYS A 45 -3.27 11.96 -22.62
N ASN A 46 -2.47 11.06 -22.03
CA ASN A 46 -2.84 9.69 -21.69
C ASN A 46 -2.52 9.39 -20.22
N LYS A 47 -3.23 8.40 -19.64
CA LYS A 47 -2.92 7.86 -18.31
C LYS A 47 -1.59 7.11 -18.36
N LEU A 48 -0.78 7.24 -17.30
CA LEU A 48 0.40 6.41 -17.11
C LEU A 48 -0.03 5.14 -16.37
N ILE A 49 0.24 3.97 -16.95
CA ILE A 49 -0.05 2.68 -16.35
C ILE A 49 1.28 2.02 -16.04
N SER A 50 1.57 1.81 -14.76
CA SER A 50 2.73 1.04 -14.31
C SER A 50 2.31 -0.28 -13.69
N SER A 51 3.18 -1.28 -13.77
CA SER A 51 2.96 -2.59 -13.18
C SER A 51 4.26 -3.21 -12.73
N GLY A 52 4.16 -4.17 -11.83
CA GLY A 52 5.33 -4.84 -11.28
C GLY A 52 4.98 -5.64 -10.04
N ASN A 53 5.97 -5.89 -9.20
CA ASN A 53 5.82 -6.65 -7.96
C ASN A 53 6.28 -5.82 -6.77
N PHE A 54 5.72 -6.13 -5.60
CA PHE A 54 6.16 -5.55 -4.34
C PHE A 54 6.29 -6.62 -3.26
N SER A 55 7.09 -6.30 -2.24
CA SER A 55 7.15 -7.05 -1.00
C SER A 55 7.33 -6.12 0.19
N LEU A 56 6.74 -6.48 1.32
CA LEU A 56 7.00 -5.91 2.63
C LEU A 56 7.39 -7.05 3.55
N SER A 57 8.66 -7.09 3.96
CA SER A 57 9.19 -8.15 4.83
C SER A 57 10.25 -7.59 5.76
N GLY A 58 10.13 -7.86 7.06
CA GLY A 58 11.15 -7.44 8.04
C GLY A 58 11.35 -5.93 8.09
N GLY A 59 10.27 -5.16 7.91
CA GLY A 59 10.31 -3.69 7.90
C GLY A 59 10.89 -3.07 6.62
N VAL A 60 11.19 -3.89 5.61
CA VAL A 60 11.70 -3.43 4.31
C VAL A 60 10.60 -3.55 3.26
N PHE A 61 10.27 -2.42 2.62
CA PHE A 61 9.41 -2.39 1.45
C PHE A 61 10.28 -2.38 0.19
N GLU A 62 10.06 -3.33 -0.71
CA GLU A 62 10.68 -3.37 -2.04
C GLU A 62 9.60 -3.32 -3.11
N GLN A 63 9.84 -2.52 -4.16
CA GLN A 63 8.97 -2.47 -5.33
C GLN A 63 9.81 -2.54 -6.59
N ASN A 64 9.49 -3.52 -7.44
CA ASN A 64 10.10 -3.74 -8.74
C ASN A 64 9.08 -3.42 -9.82
N THR A 65 9.18 -2.23 -10.40
CA THR A 65 8.38 -1.81 -11.55
C THR A 65 8.97 -2.42 -12.82
N THR A 66 8.16 -3.12 -13.60
CA THR A 66 8.58 -3.77 -14.86
C THR A 66 8.04 -3.06 -16.09
N LYS A 67 7.01 -2.22 -15.92
CA LYS A 67 6.42 -1.40 -16.99
C LYS A 67 5.98 -0.04 -16.45
N PRO A 68 6.06 1.04 -17.26
CA PRO A 68 6.70 1.09 -18.58
C PRO A 68 8.23 1.24 -18.51
N VAL A 69 8.76 1.47 -17.32
CA VAL A 69 10.20 1.64 -17.05
C VAL A 69 10.60 0.63 -15.99
N ASN A 70 11.73 -0.03 -16.21
CA ASN A 70 12.33 -0.90 -15.20
C ASN A 70 12.93 -0.04 -14.09
N LEU A 71 12.38 -0.17 -12.88
CA LEU A 71 12.81 0.59 -11.71
C LEU A 71 12.59 -0.26 -10.46
N SER A 72 13.63 -0.40 -9.65
CA SER A 72 13.56 -1.08 -8.37
C SER A 72 13.86 -0.10 -7.25
N ILE A 73 12.91 0.05 -6.34
CA ILE A 73 13.05 0.88 -5.13
C ILE A 73 13.01 0.00 -3.90
N LYS A 74 13.81 0.35 -2.90
CA LYS A 74 13.78 -0.22 -1.56
C LYS A 74 13.58 0.91 -0.56
N VAL A 75 12.71 0.71 0.42
CA VAL A 75 12.47 1.62 1.54
C VAL A 75 12.64 0.83 2.82
N ASP A 76 13.52 1.31 3.68
CA ASP A 76 13.74 0.79 5.03
C ASP A 76 13.92 1.97 6.00
N GLU A 77 14.13 1.70 7.29
CA GLU A 77 14.32 2.74 8.33
C GLU A 77 15.40 3.77 8.00
N ASN A 78 16.38 3.42 7.16
CA ASN A 78 17.50 4.29 6.81
C ASN A 78 17.16 5.23 5.65
N GLY A 79 16.09 4.99 4.89
CA GLY A 79 15.63 5.88 3.82
C GLY A 79 15.09 5.16 2.58
N VAL A 80 15.16 5.86 1.46
CA VAL A 80 14.74 5.39 0.14
C VAL A 80 15.97 5.15 -0.73
N PHE A 81 16.00 3.99 -1.38
CA PHE A 81 17.08 3.52 -2.22
C PHE A 81 16.56 3.12 -3.59
N GLU A 82 17.37 3.35 -4.62
CA GLU A 82 17.12 2.94 -6.00
C GLU A 82 18.22 1.98 -6.46
N PHE A 83 17.83 0.93 -7.18
CA PHE A 83 18.78 -0.02 -7.77
C PHE A 83 19.34 0.50 -9.10
N ASP A 84 20.67 0.57 -9.21
CA ASP A 84 21.36 1.01 -10.43
C ASP A 84 21.68 -0.12 -11.42
N GLY A 85 21.24 -1.35 -11.13
CA GLY A 85 21.62 -2.56 -11.86
C GLY A 85 22.66 -3.43 -11.15
N LYS A 86 23.33 -2.90 -10.11
CA LYS A 86 24.30 -3.63 -9.29
C LYS A 86 24.07 -3.43 -7.80
N ASN A 87 23.82 -2.20 -7.37
CA ASN A 87 23.68 -1.84 -5.96
C ASN A 87 22.45 -0.95 -5.72
N TYR A 88 21.95 -0.97 -4.49
CA TYR A 88 20.97 -0.01 -4.01
C TYR A 88 21.69 1.25 -3.51
N ASN A 89 21.45 2.37 -4.18
CA ASN A 89 21.99 3.67 -3.81
C ASN A 89 20.92 4.51 -3.11
N LYS A 90 21.28 5.17 -2.02
CA LYS A 90 20.34 6.02 -1.28
C LYS A 90 20.02 7.27 -2.09
N ILE A 91 18.72 7.49 -2.37
CA ILE A 91 18.23 8.64 -3.15
C ILE A 91 17.50 9.66 -2.29
N SER A 92 17.03 9.27 -1.10
CA SER A 92 16.37 10.18 -0.16
C SER A 92 16.48 9.67 1.28
N PRO A 93 16.58 10.54 2.30
CA PRO A 93 16.20 10.17 3.65
C PRO A 93 14.70 9.82 3.72
N LEU A 94 14.26 9.14 4.78
CA LEU A 94 12.85 8.90 5.01
C LEU A 94 12.15 10.23 5.31
N PHE A 95 11.11 10.59 4.55
CA PHE A 95 10.30 11.77 4.86
C PHE A 95 9.37 11.45 6.02
N ILE A 96 9.82 11.71 7.25
CA ILE A 96 8.98 11.57 8.44
C ILE A 96 8.29 12.91 8.68
N LYS A 97 6.97 12.94 8.48
CA LYS A 97 6.12 14.13 8.60
C LYS A 97 6.17 14.78 10.00
N SER A 98 6.66 14.09 11.03
CA SER A 98 6.79 14.64 12.39
C SER A 98 7.82 15.77 12.52
N TYR A 99 8.55 16.12 11.45
CA TYR A 99 9.55 17.20 11.44
C TYR A 99 9.06 18.51 10.76
N PHE A 100 7.79 18.62 10.38
CA PHE A 100 7.15 19.83 9.83
C PHE A 100 5.74 20.02 10.41
#